data_AF-A0A9W5TDU3-F1
#
_entry.id   AF-A0A9W5TDU3-F1
#
_cell.length_a   1.000
_cell.length_b   1.000
_cell.length_c   1.000
_cell.angle_alpha   90.00
_cell.angle_beta   90.00
_cell.angle_gamma   90.00
#
_symmetry.space_group_name_H-M   'P 1'
#
loop_
_entity.id
_entity.type
_entity.pdbx_description
1 polymer ?
#
loop_
_entity_poly.entity_id
_entity_poly.type
_entity_poly.pdbx_seq_one_letter_code
_entity_poly.pdbx_strand_id
1 'polypeptide(L)'
;MAKNIRAFGQAVEQGKTLFFATGRTITDARRLLVERALAAMSYSGFPGVYSDGAMVFDDYGNLISETYLDSSLVEKLASEAAKDCKKYAPVLFTAYKTYLM
;
A
#
# COMPACT_ATOMS: atom_id res chain seq x y z
N MET A 1 -13.57 -13.21 9.53
CA MET A 1 -13.66 -12.04 8.63
C MET A 1 -15.05 -11.38 8.65
N ALA A 2 -16.15 -12.12 8.43
CA ALA A 2 -17.50 -11.55 8.27
C ALA A 2 -17.98 -10.61 9.40
N LYS A 3 -17.65 -10.93 10.66
CA LYS A 3 -17.95 -10.06 11.82
C LYS A 3 -17.30 -8.68 11.70
N ASN A 4 -16.04 -8.62 11.30
CA ASN A 4 -15.28 -7.36 11.21
C ASN A 4 -15.79 -6.51 10.04
N ILE A 5 -16.10 -7.14 8.90
CA ILE A 5 -16.69 -6.47 7.73
C ILE A 5 -18.01 -5.80 8.13
N ARG A 6 -18.89 -6.52 8.83
CA ARG A 6 -20.16 -5.97 9.30
C ARG A 6 -19.95 -4.81 10.29
N ALA A 7 -19.06 -4.98 11.27
CA ALA A 7 -18.79 -3.94 12.25
C ALA A 7 -18.20 -2.67 11.60
N PHE A 8 -17.33 -2.84 10.61
CA PHE A 8 -16.77 -1.73 9.84
C PHE A 8 -17.88 -0.97 9.11
N GLY A 9 -18.72 -1.66 8.33
CA GLY A 9 -19.83 -1.04 7.62
C GLY A 9 -20.79 -0.29 8.55
N GLN A 10 -21.14 -0.88 9.69
CA GLN A 10 -21.99 -0.24 10.69
C GLN A 10 -21.38 1.04 11.26
N ALA A 11 -20.07 1.08 11.48
CA ALA A 11 -19.39 2.28 11.95
C ALA A 11 -19.36 3.39 10.87
N VAL A 12 -19.15 3.02 9.60
CA VAL A 12 -19.25 3.97 8.47
C VAL A 12 -20.67 4.55 8.36
N GLU A 13 -21.70 3.70 8.44
CA GLU A 13 -23.12 4.12 8.44
C GLU A 13 -23.46 5.06 9.61
N GLN A 14 -22.77 4.93 10.75
CA GLN A 14 -22.89 5.83 11.91
C GLN A 14 -22.06 7.12 11.78
N GLY A 15 -21.50 7.40 10.61
CA GLY A 15 -20.71 8.60 10.36
C GLY A 15 -19.31 8.58 10.98
N LYS A 16 -18.77 7.39 11.27
CA LYS A 16 -17.36 7.26 11.69
C LYS A 16 -16.45 7.16 10.47
N THR A 17 -15.40 7.97 10.45
CA THR A 17 -14.32 7.80 9.48
C THR A 17 -13.44 6.63 9.90
N LEU A 18 -13.44 5.58 9.09
CA LEU A 18 -12.55 4.44 9.24
C LEU A 18 -11.63 4.34 8.02
N PHE A 19 -10.39 3.92 8.25
CA PHE A 19 -9.42 3.71 7.19
C PHE A 19 -8.45 2.59 7.56
N PHE A 20 -7.82 2.00 6.55
CA PHE A 20 -6.70 1.09 6.78
C PHE A 20 -5.39 1.85 6.91
N ALA A 21 -4.55 1.38 7.83
CA ALA A 21 -3.14 1.73 7.92
C ALA A 21 -2.31 0.44 7.80
N THR A 22 -1.52 0.30 6.73
CA THR A 22 -0.86 -0.98 6.41
C THR A 22 0.44 -0.80 5.61
N GLY A 23 1.36 -1.76 5.77
CA GLY A 23 2.56 -1.88 4.93
C GLY A 23 2.30 -2.34 3.49
N ARG A 24 1.09 -2.81 3.20
CA ARG A 24 0.70 -3.15 1.82
C ARG A 24 0.52 -1.89 0.99
N THR A 25 0.79 -2.01 -0.31
CA THR A 25 0.35 -1.01 -1.28
C THR A 25 -1.18 -1.03 -1.38
N ILE A 26 -1.78 0.07 -1.83
CA ILE A 26 -3.23 0.13 -2.03
C ILE A 26 -3.74 -0.96 -2.97
N THR A 27 -3.01 -1.23 -4.06
CA THR A 27 -3.37 -2.27 -5.04
C THR A 27 -3.39 -3.65 -4.39
N ASP A 28 -2.39 -3.98 -3.57
CA ASP A 28 -2.34 -5.29 -2.92
C ASP A 28 -3.37 -5.40 -1.78
N ALA A 29 -3.60 -4.31 -1.03
CA ALA A 29 -4.65 -4.27 0.00
C ALA A 29 -6.05 -4.48 -0.60
N ARG A 30 -6.36 -3.83 -1.73
CA ARG A 30 -7.63 -4.01 -2.45
C ARG A 30 -7.75 -5.40 -3.09
N ARG A 31 -6.64 -5.98 -3.56
CA ARG A 31 -6.66 -7.37 -4.06
C ARG A 31 -6.99 -8.37 -2.96
N LEU A 32 -6.44 -8.16 -1.75
CA LEU A 32 -6.73 -9.00 -0.59
C LEU A 32 -8.18 -8.82 -0.11
N LEU A 33 -8.62 -7.57 -0.02
CA LEU A 33 -10.00 -7.20 0.30
C LEU A 33 -10.82 -7.22 -0.99
N VAL A 34 -11.16 -8.43 -1.46
CA VAL A 34 -12.00 -8.66 -2.64
C VAL A 34 -13.14 -7.64 -2.75
N GLU A 35 -13.55 -7.24 -3.96
CA GLU A 35 -14.51 -6.14 -4.15
C GLU A 35 -15.80 -6.30 -3.34
N ARG A 36 -16.29 -7.53 -3.19
CA ARG A 36 -17.47 -7.83 -2.37
C ARG A 36 -17.30 -7.43 -0.90
N ALA A 37 -16.11 -7.57 -0.34
CA ALA A 37 -15.81 -7.20 1.05
C ALA A 37 -15.76 -5.66 1.19
N LEU A 38 -15.11 -4.97 0.26
CA LEU A 38 -15.07 -3.50 0.21
C LEU A 38 -16.48 -2.90 0.11
N ALA A 39 -17.30 -3.44 -0.80
CA ALA A 39 -18.70 -3.04 -0.94
C ALA A 39 -19.50 -3.26 0.35
N ALA A 40 -19.33 -4.41 1.03
CA ALA A 40 -20.02 -4.69 2.29
C ALA A 40 -19.56 -3.81 3.47
N MET A 41 -18.38 -3.20 3.37
CA MET A 41 -17.88 -2.22 4.34
C MET A 41 -18.28 -0.78 3.99
N SER A 42 -18.99 -0.56 2.88
CA SER A 42 -19.24 0.77 2.30
C SER A 42 -17.96 1.59 2.17
N TYR A 43 -16.87 0.94 1.76
CA TYR A 43 -15.52 1.51 1.77
C TYR A 43 -14.75 1.13 0.51
N SER A 44 -14.20 2.12 -0.19
CA SER A 44 -13.54 1.96 -1.49
C SER A 44 -12.04 1.65 -1.40
N GLY A 45 -11.47 1.70 -0.19
CA GLY A 45 -10.02 1.83 0.00
C GLY A 45 -9.59 3.26 0.38
N PHE A 46 -10.52 4.19 0.58
CA PHE A 46 -10.21 5.59 0.88
C PHE A 46 -11.13 6.12 1.99
N PRO A 47 -10.64 6.99 2.91
CA PRO A 47 -9.23 7.40 3.06
C PRO A 47 -8.35 6.23 3.49
N GLY A 48 -7.02 6.36 3.42
CA GLY A 48 -6.12 5.25 3.73
C GLY A 48 -4.64 5.61 3.82
N VAL A 49 -3.91 4.84 4.64
CA VAL A 49 -2.47 4.94 4.87
C VAL A 49 -1.83 3.63 4.39
N TYR A 50 -0.98 3.71 3.38
CA TYR A 50 -0.41 2.57 2.67
C TYR A 50 1.12 2.65 2.62
N SER A 51 1.74 1.52 2.30
CA SER A 51 3.20 1.39 2.22
C SER A 51 3.88 1.91 3.49
N ASP A 52 3.36 1.51 4.67
CA ASP A 52 3.84 1.93 5.99
C ASP A 52 3.83 3.45 6.22
N GLY A 53 2.87 4.14 5.58
CA GLY A 53 2.71 5.59 5.68
C GLY A 53 3.44 6.38 4.60
N ALA A 54 4.19 5.71 3.73
CA ALA A 54 4.82 6.36 2.58
C ALA A 54 3.79 6.88 1.56
N MET A 55 2.54 6.41 1.60
CA MET A 55 1.45 6.94 0.77
C MET A 55 0.19 7.13 1.62
N VAL A 56 -0.35 8.35 1.65
CA VAL A 56 -1.58 8.69 2.37
C VAL A 56 -2.58 9.31 1.42
N PHE A 57 -3.80 8.79 1.44
CA PHE A 57 -4.89 9.25 0.59
C PHE A 57 -6.06 9.80 1.41
N ASP A 58 -6.69 10.85 0.90
CA ASP A 58 -7.94 11.38 1.44
C ASP A 58 -9.17 10.54 1.05
N ASP A 59 -10.35 11.00 1.48
CA ASP A 59 -11.64 10.33 1.28
C ASP A 59 -12.03 10.18 -0.20
N TYR A 60 -11.51 11.05 -1.07
CA TYR A 60 -11.77 11.04 -2.51
C TYR A 60 -10.74 10.21 -3.29
N GLY A 61 -9.73 9.66 -2.59
CA GLY A 61 -8.63 8.94 -3.19
C GLY A 61 -7.55 9.85 -3.79
N ASN A 62 -7.51 11.13 -3.42
CA ASN A 62 -6.39 12.00 -3.77
C ASN A 62 -5.20 11.67 -2.87
N LEU A 63 -4.01 11.65 -3.44
CA LEU A 63 -2.77 11.50 -2.70
C LEU A 63 -2.46 12.81 -1.96
N ILE A 64 -2.48 12.78 -0.63
CA ILE A 64 -2.25 13.95 0.22
C ILE A 64 -0.88 13.97 0.89
N SER A 65 -0.21 12.80 0.97
CA SER A 65 1.17 12.70 1.41
C SER A 65 1.85 11.53 0.70
N GLU A 66 3.07 11.77 0.25
CA GLU A 66 3.93 10.73 -0.27
C GLU A 66 5.37 10.90 0.24
N THR A 67 6.05 9.80 0.45
CA THR A 67 7.45 9.78 0.87
C THR A 67 8.19 8.73 0.06
N TYR A 68 9.31 9.16 -0.48
CA TYR A 68 10.18 8.31 -1.30
C TYR A 68 11.43 7.94 -0.51
N LEU A 69 11.98 6.77 -0.80
CA LEU A 69 13.36 6.49 -0.43
C LEU A 69 14.28 7.38 -1.25
N ASP A 70 15.35 7.85 -0.61
CA ASP A 70 16.40 8.58 -1.29
C ASP A 70 17.03 7.71 -2.41
N SER A 71 17.20 8.28 -3.61
CA SER A 71 17.70 7.53 -4.76
C SER A 71 19.10 6.96 -4.52
N SER A 72 19.98 7.68 -3.81
CA SER A 72 21.33 7.19 -3.51
C SER A 72 21.29 6.02 -2.51
N LEU A 73 20.34 6.05 -1.57
CA LEU A 73 20.09 4.91 -0.69
C LEU A 73 19.58 3.71 -1.49
N VAL A 74 18.65 3.90 -2.42
CA VAL A 74 18.14 2.83 -3.28
C VAL A 74 19.27 2.20 -4.10
N GLU A 75 20.11 3.02 -4.75
CA GLU A 75 21.27 2.54 -5.52
C GLU A 75 22.27 1.76 -4.66
N LYS A 76 22.53 2.24 -3.43
CA LYS A 76 23.39 1.53 -2.48
C LYS A 76 22.79 0.19 -2.06
N LEU A 77 21.51 0.16 -1.69
CA LEU A 77 20.81 -1.08 -1.32
C LEU A 77 20.82 -2.09 -2.47
N ALA A 78 20.60 -1.59 -3.69
CA ALA A 78 20.64 -2.40 -4.89
C ALA A 78 22.06 -3.01 -5.04
N SER A 79 23.09 -2.16 -5.03
CA SER A 79 24.48 -2.60 -5.16
C SER A 79 24.90 -3.64 -4.11
N GLU A 80 24.47 -3.48 -2.85
CA GLU A 80 24.72 -4.47 -1.80
C GLU A 80 23.96 -5.77 -2.03
N ALA A 81 22.67 -5.71 -2.39
CA ALA A 81 21.87 -6.89 -2.68
C ALA A 81 22.47 -7.72 -3.84
N ALA A 82 23.05 -7.07 -4.85
CA ALA A 82 23.71 -7.73 -5.97
C ALA A 82 24.93 -8.57 -5.54
N LYS A 83 25.68 -8.14 -4.52
CA LYS A 83 26.87 -8.86 -4.03
C LYS A 83 26.52 -10.20 -3.39
N ASP A 84 25.40 -10.23 -2.65
CA ASP A 84 24.99 -11.40 -1.88
C ASP A 84 24.08 -12.37 -2.69
N CYS A 85 23.50 -11.91 -3.81
CA CYS A 85 22.66 -12.73 -4.65
C CYS A 85 23.46 -13.62 -5.63
N LYS A 86 23.95 -14.76 -5.13
CA LYS A 86 24.76 -15.71 -5.92
C LYS A 86 23.96 -16.58 -6.91
N LYS A 87 22.63 -16.58 -6.83
CA LYS A 87 21.75 -17.49 -7.60
C LYS A 87 20.88 -16.79 -8.65
N TYR A 88 20.41 -15.57 -8.37
CA TYR A 88 19.55 -14.81 -9.28
C TYR A 88 19.96 -13.33 -9.25
N ALA A 89 19.99 -12.70 -10.41
CA ALA A 89 20.17 -11.27 -10.58
C ALA A 89 18.98 -10.51 -9.94
N PRO A 90 19.21 -9.69 -8.90
CA PRO A 90 18.14 -8.87 -8.33
C PRO A 90 17.66 -7.81 -9.33
N VAL A 91 16.36 -7.73 -9.54
CA VAL A 91 15.73 -6.68 -10.35
C VAL A 91 15.03 -5.70 -9.43
N LEU A 92 15.43 -4.43 -9.48
CA LEU A 92 14.79 -3.36 -8.74
C LEU A 92 13.90 -2.53 -9.66
N PHE A 93 12.62 -2.43 -9.33
CA PHE A 93 11.67 -1.58 -10.04
C PHE A 93 11.40 -0.32 -9.23
N THR A 94 11.61 0.84 -9.84
CA THR A 94 11.17 2.14 -9.32
C THR A 94 10.16 2.75 -10.28
N ALA A 95 9.47 3.82 -9.88
CA ALA A 95 8.53 4.52 -10.74
C ALA A 95 9.17 5.08 -12.03
N TYR A 96 10.50 5.28 -12.04
CA TYR A 96 11.21 5.97 -13.12
C TYR A 96 12.26 5.11 -13.82
N LYS A 97 12.75 4.05 -13.17
CA LYS A 97 13.86 3.23 -13.63
C LYS A 97 13.72 1.78 -13.18
N THR A 98 14.13 0.87 -14.06
CA THR A 98 14.39 -0.52 -13.73
C THR A 98 15.89 -0.72 -13.61
N TYR A 99 16.35 -1.20 -12.47
CA TYR A 99 17.74 -1.58 -12.24
C TYR A 99 17.84 -3.09 -12.44
N LEU A 100 18.51 -3.50 -13.52
CA LEU A 100 18.96 -4.88 -13.73
C LEU A 100 20.36 -4.98 -13.14
N MET A 101 20.54 -5.84 -12.13
CA MET A 101 21.82 -6.00 -11.42
C MET A 101 22.42 -7.39 -11.62
#